data_AF-A0A1M4UWA7-F1
#
_entry.id   AF-A0A1M4UWA7-F1
#
_cell.length_a   1.000
_cell.length_b   1.000
_cell.length_c   1.000
_cell.angle_alpha   90.00
_cell.angle_beta   90.00
_cell.angle_gamma   90.00
#
_symmetry.space_group_name_H-M   'P 1'
#
loop_
_entity.id
_entity.type
_entity.pdbx_description
1 polymer ?
#
loop_
_entity_poly.entity_id
_entity_poly.type
_entity_poly.pdbx_seq_one_letter_code
_entity_poly.pdbx_strand_id
1 'polypeptide(L)' 'MVQVQAATTGELLRELVRLHPQLQAPIDAGVSVAVNGRIIAAGLSEPIPEGAEVYLMQRLRGG' A
#
# COMPACT_ATOMS: atom_id res chain seq x y z
N MET A 1 11.62 -6.76 4.17
CA MET A 1 10.18 -6.90 4.49
C MET A 1 9.91 -6.07 5.73
N VAL A 2 8.86 -5.25 5.74
CA VAL A 2 8.48 -4.41 6.88
C VAL A 2 7.16 -4.94 7.43
N GLN A 3 7.01 -5.02 8.75
CA GLN A 3 5.76 -5.41 9.40
C GLN A 3 5.03 -4.16 9.88
N VAL A 4 3.74 -4.04 9.52
CA VAL A 4 2.89 -2.91 9.86
C VAL A 4 1.52 -3.43 10.28
N GLN A 5 0.96 -2.85 11.34
CA GLN A 5 -0.41 -3.13 11.75
C GLN A 5 -1.35 -2.14 11.05
N ALA A 6 -2.29 -2.66 10.28
CA ALA A 6 -3.30 -1.88 9.57
C ALA A 6 -4.52 -2.76 9.27
N ALA A 7 -5.71 -2.21 9.39
CA ALA A 7 -6.95 -2.91 9.04
C ALA A 7 -7.32 -2.75 7.56
N THR A 8 -6.82 -1.69 6.91
CA THR A 8 -7.13 -1.36 5.51
C THR A 8 -5.89 -0.93 4.74
N THR A 9 -5.98 -0.98 3.40
CA THR A 9 -4.92 -0.47 2.51
C THR A 9 -4.57 1.00 2.78
N GLY A 10 -5.55 1.84 3.14
CA GLY A 10 -5.33 3.24 3.48
C GLY A 10 -4.57 3.44 4.78
N GLU A 11 -4.92 2.68 5.82
CA GLU A 11 -4.19 2.69 7.09
C GLU A 11 -2.75 2.21 6.90
N LEU A 12 -2.55 1.16 6.11
CA LEU A 12 -1.22 0.64 5.80
C LEU A 12 -0.34 1.72 5.16
N LEU A 13 -0.86 2.44 4.15
CA LEU A 13 -0.11 3.50 3.49
C LEU A 13 0.24 4.64 4.45
N ARG A 14 -0.70 5.05 5.31
CA ARG A 14 -0.44 6.09 6.33
C ARG A 14 0.63 5.66 7.33
N GLU A 15 0.56 4.42 7.83
CA GLU A 15 1.54 3.90 8.77
C GLU A 15 2.93 3.74 8.13
N LEU A 16 2.99 3.32 6.85
CA LEU A 16 4.25 3.27 6.11
C LEU A 16 4.88 4.65 5.94
N VAL A 17 4.10 5.68 5.65
CA VAL A 17 4.59 7.07 5.63
C VAL A 17 5.05 7.52 7.01
N ARG A 18 4.31 7.19 8.07
CA ARG A 18 4.68 7.55 9.44
C ARG A 18 6.03 6.95 9.84
N LEU A 19 6.29 5.70 9.45
CA LEU A 19 7.56 4.99 9.69
C LEU A 19 8.68 5.44 8.73
N HIS A 20 8.32 5.80 7.50
CA HIS A 20 9.24 6.17 6.43
C HIS A 20 8.73 7.40 5.65
N PRO A 21 8.96 8.62 6.16
CA PRO A 21 8.44 9.85 5.56
C PRO A 21 8.82 10.04 4.08
N GLN A 22 9.95 9.48 3.65
CA GLN A 22 10.38 9.48 2.25
C GLN A 22 9.43 8.76 1.28
N LEU A 23 8.50 7.93 1.79
CA LEU A 23 7.49 7.25 0.99
C LEU A 23 6.27 8.12 0.66
N GLN A 24 6.11 9.29 1.28
CA GLN A 24 4.97 10.19 1.04
C GLN A 24 4.85 10.54 -0.44
N ALA A 25 5.93 11.07 -1.04
CA ALA A 25 5.93 11.51 -2.43
C ALA A 25 5.56 10.39 -3.45
N PRO A 26 6.16 9.18 -3.42
CA PRO A 26 5.76 8.12 -4.33
C PRO A 26 4.35 7.57 -4.06
N ILE A 27 3.87 7.58 -2.81
CA ILE A 27 2.49 7.19 -2.48
C ILE A 27 1.49 8.21 -3.05
N ASP A 28 1.76 9.51 -2.90
CA ASP A 28 0.94 10.59 -3.46
C ASP A 28 0.93 10.60 -5.00
N ALA A 29 2.08 10.30 -5.61
CA ALA A 29 2.18 10.11 -7.06
C ALA A 29 1.37 8.91 -7.55
N GLY A 30 1.04 7.99 -6.64
CA GLY A 30 0.16 6.86 -6.87
C GLY A 30 0.88 5.52 -6.95
N VAL A 31 0.41 4.59 -6.15
CA VAL A 31 0.86 3.19 -6.11
C VAL A 31 -0.29 2.23 -6.40
N SER A 32 0.04 1.10 -7.01
CA SER A 32 -0.81 -0.08 -7.04
C SER A 32 -0.51 -0.93 -5.81
N VAL A 33 -1.56 -1.40 -5.15
CA VAL A 33 -1.47 -2.27 -3.97
C VAL A 33 -1.90 -3.67 -4.38
N ALA A 34 -1.10 -4.67 -4.02
CA ALA A 34 -1.47 -6.07 -4.15
C ALA A 34 -1.52 -6.72 -2.77
N VAL A 35 -2.60 -7.43 -2.45
CA VAL A 35 -2.77 -8.16 -1.19
C VAL A 35 -2.85 -9.65 -1.52
N ASN A 36 -1.95 -10.46 -0.95
CA ASN A 36 -1.83 -11.89 -1.23
C ASN A 36 -1.77 -12.20 -2.74
N GLY A 37 -1.00 -11.40 -3.49
CA GLY A 37 -0.83 -11.56 -4.94
C GLY A 37 -1.99 -11.05 -5.80
N ARG A 38 -3.07 -10.52 -5.21
CA ARG A 38 -4.21 -9.96 -5.96
C ARG A 38 -4.12 -8.44 -6.02
N ILE A 39 -4.14 -7.87 -7.23
CA ILE A 39 -4.17 -6.43 -7.42
C ILE A 39 -5.50 -5.88 -6.91
N ILE A 40 -5.43 -4.90 -6.02
CA ILE A 40 -6.61 -4.23 -5.48
C ILE A 40 -6.87 -2.99 -6.34
N ALA A 41 -7.95 -3.03 -7.12
CA ALA A 41 -8.44 -1.88 -7.86
C ALA A 41 -9.20 -0.88 -6.95
N ALA A 42 -9.72 -1.38 -5.82
CA ALA A 42 -10.59 -0.64 -4.92
C ALA A 42 -9.81 0.11 -3.83
N GLY A 43 -9.43 1.36 -4.10
CA GLY A 43 -9.20 2.42 -3.12
C GLY A 43 -8.40 2.12 -1.82
N LEU A 44 -8.61 2.99 -0.83
CA LEU A 44 -7.92 3.00 0.47
C LEU A 44 -8.70 2.25 1.57
N SER A 45 -9.80 1.59 1.21
CA SER A 45 -10.75 0.99 2.15
C SER A 45 -10.80 -0.54 2.08
N GLU A 46 -10.00 -1.16 1.23
CA GLU A 46 -9.95 -2.62 1.13
C GLU A 46 -9.40 -3.20 2.45
N PRO A 47 -10.12 -4.13 3.09
CA PRO A 47 -9.66 -4.75 4.33
C PRO A 47 -8.42 -5.63 4.08
N ILE A 48 -7.47 -5.60 5.01
CA ILE A 48 -6.27 -6.44 4.98
C ILE A 48 -6.45 -7.58 5.98
N PRO A 49 -6.48 -8.85 5.52
CA PRO A 49 -6.50 -9.99 6.43
C PRO A 49 -5.25 -10.04 7.32
N GLU A 50 -5.39 -10.61 8.51
CA GLU A 50 -4.24 -10.83 9.39
C GLU A 50 -3.18 -11.71 8.69
N GLY A 51 -1.91 -11.31 8.82
CA GLY A 51 -0.78 -12.01 8.20
C GLY A 51 -0.72 -11.90 6.67
N ALA A 52 -1.54 -11.04 6.04
CA ALA A 52 -1.50 -10.86 4.60
C ALA A 52 -0.17 -10.25 4.13
N GLU A 53 0.29 -10.72 2.97
CA GLU A 53 1.46 -10.17 2.30
C GLU A 53 1.03 -9.05 1.36
N VAL A 54 1.62 -7.87 1.52
CA VAL A 54 1.26 -6.68 0.75
C VAL A 54 2.45 -6.17 -0.06
N TYR A 55 2.20 -5.94 -1.35
CA TYR A 55 3.16 -5.38 -2.30
C TYR A 55 2.70 -4.01 -2.78
N LEU A 56 3.63 -3.05 -2.79
CA LEU A 56 3.44 -1.72 -3.36
C LEU A 56 4.23 -1.62 -4.65
N MET A 57 3.57 -1.22 -5.73
CA MET A 57 4.19 -1.03 -7.04
C MET A 57 3.90 0.39 -7.51
N GLN A 58 4.93 1.09 -7.99
CA GLN A 58 4.72 2.40 -8.58
C GLN A 58 3.86 2.25 -9.84
N ARG A 59 2.90 3.16 -10.02
CA ARG A 59 2.18 3.21 -11.30
C ARG A 59 3.19 3.56 -12.39
N LEU A 60 3.44 2.61 -13.27
CA LEU A 60 4.18 2.88 -14.50
C LEU A 60 3.29 3.81 -15.32
N ARG A 61 3.68 5.08 -15.45
CA ARG A 61 3.14 5.93 -16.50
C ARG A 61 3.61 5.31 -17.81
N GLY A 62 2.74 4.56 -18.47
CA GLY A 62 2.95 4.17 -19.86
C GLY A 62 3.16 5.46 -20.67
N GLY A 63 4.29 5.54 -21.36
CA GLY A 63 4.52 6.58 -22.37
C GLY A 63 3.54 6.46 -23.53
#